data_AF-A0ABD4S5S2-F1
#
_entry.id   AF-A0ABD4S5S2-F1
#
_cell.length_a   1.000
_cell.length_b   1.000
_cell.length_c   1.000
_cell.angle_alpha   90.00
_cell.angle_beta   90.00
_cell.angle_gamma   90.00
#
_symmetry.space_group_name_H-M   'P 1'
#
loop_
_entity.id
_entity.type
_entity.pdbx_description
1 polymer ?
#
loop_
_entity_poly.entity_id
_entity_poly.type
_entity_poly.pdbx_seq_one_letter_code
_entity_poly.pdbx_strand_id
1 'polypeptide(L)' 'MKKISHMNILEKTEFINKIASEIKSECTSMSRYDSLLKATEVVKEMEKREEYIS' A
#
# COMPACT_ATOMS: atom_id res chain seq x y z
N MET A 1 -8.12 5.74 11.51
CA MET A 1 -7.11 5.91 10.43
C MET A 1 -7.61 6.99 9.49
N LYS A 2 -6.74 7.88 8.99
CA LYS A 2 -7.08 8.82 7.92
C LYS A 2 -7.43 8.01 6.66
N LYS A 3 -8.47 8.39 5.92
CA LYS A 3 -8.77 7.77 4.61
C LYS A 3 -7.54 7.93 3.71
N ILE A 4 -7.21 6.89 2.94
CA ILE A 4 -6.05 6.87 2.05
C ILE A 4 -6.17 7.97 0.99
N SER A 5 -7.38 8.19 0.49
CA SER A 5 -7.74 9.29 -0.41
C SER A 5 -7.38 10.70 0.09
N HIS A 6 -7.21 10.89 1.41
CA HIS A 6 -6.80 12.17 2.00
C HIS A 6 -5.30 12.22 2.36
N MET A 7 -4.55 11.13 2.18
CA MET A 7 -3.11 11.11 2.48
C MET A 7 -2.34 11.97 1.47
N ASN A 8 -1.39 12.75 1.96
CA ASN A 8 -0.44 13.43 1.07
C ASN A 8 0.56 12.41 0.50
N ILE A 9 1.39 12.86 -0.45
CA ILE A 9 2.31 11.97 -1.17
C ILE A 9 3.34 11.29 -0.25
N LEU A 10 3.79 11.97 0.80
CA LEU A 10 4.75 11.41 1.77
C LEU A 10 4.08 10.37 2.65
N GLU A 11 2.92 10.69 3.23
CA GLU A 11 2.10 9.77 4.04
C GLU A 11 1.76 8.50 3.24
N LYS A 12 1.37 8.66 1.97
CA LYS A 12 1.02 7.55 1.09
C LYS A 12 2.24 6.70 0.74
N THR A 13 3.40 7.31 0.53
CA THR A 13 4.66 6.61 0.29
C THR A 13 5.09 5.79 1.50
N GLU A 14 5.01 6.37 2.71
CA GLU A 14 5.28 5.65 3.96
C GLU A 14 4.32 4.47 4.16
N PHE A 15 3.04 4.66 3.84
CA PHE A 15 2.04 3.61 3.93
C PHE A 15 2.31 2.46 2.95
N ILE A 16 2.62 2.76 1.68
CA ILE A 16 3.02 1.76 0.68
C ILE A 16 4.27 1.00 1.15
N ASN A 17 5.26 1.71 1.68
CA ASN A 17 6.48 1.07 2.18
C ASN A 17 6.22 0.11 3.34
N LYS A 18 5.32 0.47 4.28
CA LYS A 18 4.91 -0.43 5.37
C LYS A 18 4.28 -1.71 4.82
N ILE A 19 3.34 -1.59 3.88
CA ILE A 19 2.69 -2.76 3.25
C ILE A 19 3.72 -3.61 2.48
N ALA A 20 4.64 -2.97 1.76
CA ALA A 20 5.70 -3.69 1.03
C ALA A 20 6.62 -4.48 1.97
N SER A 21 6.96 -3.90 3.13
CA SER A 21 7.74 -4.58 4.16
C SER A 21 7.02 -5.80 4.72
N GLU A 22 5.71 -5.70 5.03
CA GLU A 22 4.91 -6.83 5.51
C GLU A 22 4.81 -7.95 4.47
N ILE A 23 4.52 -7.62 3.21
CA ILE A 23 4.48 -8.59 2.09
C ILE A 23 5.82 -9.33 1.97
N LYS A 24 6.92 -8.60 2.08
CA LYS A 24 8.26 -9.18 1.97
C LYS A 24 8.61 -10.04 3.19
N SER A 25 8.18 -9.68 4.39
CA SER A 25 8.39 -10.54 5.57
C SER A 25 7.64 -11.86 5.48
N GLU A 26 6.45 -11.86 4.87
CA GLU A 26 5.68 -13.10 4.62
C GLU A 26 6.23 -13.92 3.45
N CYS A 27 6.87 -13.26 2.48
CA CYS A 27 7.45 -13.91 1.30
C CYS A 27 8.91 -13.46 1.08
N THR A 28 9.83 -14.08 1.83
CA THR A 28 11.25 -13.70 1.83
C THR A 28 11.96 -13.91 0.50
N SER A 29 11.43 -14.78 -0.38
CA SER A 29 11.92 -15.00 -1.74
C SER A 29 11.51 -13.90 -2.73
N MET A 30 10.54 -13.06 -2.38
CA MET A 30 10.08 -11.95 -3.22
C MET A 30 11.10 -10.82 -3.24
N SER A 31 11.33 -10.24 -4.42
CA SER A 31 12.23 -9.10 -4.55
C SER A 31 11.65 -7.85 -3.86
N ARG A 32 12.53 -6.89 -3.54
CA ARG A 32 12.09 -5.58 -3.02
C ARG A 32 11.21 -4.84 -4.02
N TYR A 33 11.49 -4.97 -5.32
CA TYR A 33 10.72 -4.31 -6.36
C TYR A 33 9.32 -4.90 -6.46
N ASP A 34 9.20 -6.23 -6.49
CA ASP A 34 7.91 -6.92 -6.64
C ASP A 34 7.01 -6.67 -5.43
N SER A 35 7.57 -6.68 -4.22
CA SER A 35 6.82 -6.36 -2.99
C SER A 35 6.31 -4.92 -2.99
N LEU A 36 7.10 -3.97 -3.49
CA LEU A 36 6.68 -2.56 -3.64
C LEU A 36 5.57 -2.40 -4.69
N LEU A 37 5.69 -3.11 -5.81
CA LEU A 37 4.70 -3.09 -6.89
C LEU A 37 3.36 -3.62 -6.39
N LYS A 38 3.38 -4.77 -5.70
CA LYS A 38 2.20 -5.39 -5.10
C LYS A 38 1.57 -4.52 -4.01
N ALA A 39 2.40 -3.93 -3.13
CA ALA A 39 1.91 -2.99 -2.12
C ALA A 39 1.21 -1.78 -2.74
N THR A 40 1.73 -1.26 -3.85
CA THR A 40 1.12 -0.14 -4.58
C THR A 40 -0.26 -0.53 -5.14
N GLU A 41 -0.42 -1.74 -5.67
CA GLU A 41 -1.71 -2.24 -6.15
C GLU A 41 -2.72 -2.40 -5.01
N VAL A 42 -2.31 -2.97 -3.89
CA VAL A 42 -3.14 -3.10 -2.68
C VAL A 42 -3.65 -1.72 -2.24
N VAL A 43 -2.77 -0.72 -2.13
CA VAL A 43 -3.16 0.63 -1.72
C VAL A 43 -4.15 1.25 -2.70
N LYS A 44 -3.97 1.07 -4.02
CA LYS A 44 -4.93 1.53 -5.03
C LYS A 44 -6.29 0.87 -4.89
N GLU A 45 -6.34 -0.43 -4.60
CA GLU A 45 -7.60 -1.13 -4.35
C GLU A 45 -8.28 -0.64 -3.07
N MET A 46 -7.52 -0.40 -2.01
CA MET A 46 -8.05 0.16 -0.77
C MET A 46 -8.64 1.56 -0.99
N GLU A 47 -7.97 2.43 -1.76
CA GLU A 47 -8.52 3.74 -2.14
C GLU A 47 -9.84 3.62 -2.89
N LYS A 48 -9.91 2.75 -3.91
CA LYS A 48 -11.16 2.53 -4.65
C LYS A 48 -12.29 2.09 -3.72
N ARG A 49 -12.02 1.20 -2.77
CA ARG A 49 -13.04 0.76 -1.80
C ARG A 49 -13.56 1.89 -0.91
N GLU A 50 -12.73 2.90 -0.60
CA GLU A 50 -13.20 4.07 0.14
C GLU A 50 -14.21 4.91 -0.66
N GLU A 51 -14.11 4.93 -1.98
CA GLU A 51 -15.05 5.64 -2.85
C GLU A 51 -16.44 4.97 -2.87
N TYR A 52 -16.49 3.64 -2.77
CA TYR A 52 -17.77 2.90 -2.76
C TYR A 52 -18.51 2.93 -1.43
N ILE A 53 -17.84 3.27 -0.34
CA ILE A 53 -18.39 3.27 1.04
C ILE A 53 -18.74 4.70 1.50
N SER A 54 -18.44 5.72 0.68
CA SER A 54 -18.69 7.13 0.97
C SER A 54 -20.01 7.63 0.39
#